data_AF-A0A7V5NAJ7-F1
#
_entry.id   AF-A0A7V5NAJ7-F1
#
_cell.length_a   1.000
_cell.length_b   1.000
_cell.length_c   1.000
_cell.angle_alpha   90.00
_cell.angle_beta   90.00
_cell.angle_gamma   90.00
#
_symmetry.space_group_name_H-M   'P 1'
#
loop_
_entity.id
_entity.type
_entity.pdbx_description
1 polymer ?
#
loop_
_entity_poly.entity_id
_entity_poly.type
_entity_poly.pdbx_seq_one_letter_code
_entity_poly.pdbx_strand_id
1 'polypeptide(L)'
;MIRRFTIKQVAERTGLEEAEIRFYETAFREFLTFTEMGLDKNEFSEDHIAILSRIKELIYKRGFTLEEVKRELKATISDIRAKVPVPVKGSNYARVIAVTSGKGGVGKTSIVVNLAVTIAQTGRKVAIFDADLGLANVHILMGVKPRFNLAHLIQNDFPLEDIITRGPLGIQIISGGQGIRELANLTDDQRRVLLRQLDKLEQEVDVLLVDTGAGISENVLRFAAFADEVIAVTTPNIAANADCFSIIKILLEMEPNSKIGLLTNMAADCYEAKNVFNKLQMATRKVLKYELNDLGYLVNSEQMRVATEQRKPVVFAYPHSEITKNFRDIVDTIFNTKVFVNDRKESSFADLMGALKRSMTQSTKAVAI
;
A
#
# COMPACT_ATOMS: atom_id res chain seq x y z
N MET A 1 -10.89 -7.38 15.66
CA MET A 1 -12.31 -6.98 15.55
C MET A 1 -12.39 -5.69 16.35
N ILE A 2 -12.78 -4.55 15.77
CA ILE A 2 -13.03 -3.36 16.59
C ILE A 2 -14.29 -3.67 17.38
N ARG A 3 -14.15 -3.91 18.69
CA ARG A 3 -15.32 -4.09 19.56
C ARG A 3 -16.11 -2.79 19.52
N ARG A 4 -17.41 -2.91 19.24
CA ARG A 4 -18.33 -1.79 19.12
C ARG A 4 -19.09 -1.63 20.42
N PHE A 5 -19.18 -0.41 20.90
CA PHE A 5 -19.89 -0.06 22.12
C PHE A 5 -20.94 0.98 21.80
N THR A 6 -22.13 0.80 22.37
CA THR A 6 -23.15 1.85 22.42
C THR A 6 -22.74 2.93 23.42
N ILE A 7 -23.30 4.14 23.31
CA ILE A 7 -23.04 5.22 24.26
C ILE A 7 -23.30 4.82 25.72
N LYS A 8 -24.31 3.98 25.96
CA LYS A 8 -24.61 3.41 27.29
C LYS A 8 -23.48 2.54 27.83
N GLN A 9 -22.93 1.66 27.00
CA GLN A 9 -21.81 0.81 27.37
C GLN A 9 -20.53 1.62 27.59
N VAL A 10 -20.35 2.73 26.86
CA VAL A 10 -19.25 3.67 27.10
C VAL A 10 -19.44 4.39 28.43
N ALA A 11 -20.66 4.85 28.73
CA ALA A 11 -21.00 5.48 30.00
C ALA A 11 -20.72 4.55 31.19
N GLU A 12 -21.12 3.28 31.10
CA GLU A 12 -20.83 2.27 32.13
C GLU A 12 -19.32 2.05 32.34
N ARG A 13 -18.54 2.03 31.25
CA ARG A 13 -17.09 1.74 31.31
C ARG A 13 -16.23 2.92 31.72
N THR A 14 -16.61 4.13 31.31
CA THR A 14 -15.89 5.37 31.62
C THR A 14 -16.42 6.03 32.90
N GLY A 15 -17.65 5.71 33.29
CA GLY A 15 -18.42 6.40 34.32
C GLY A 15 -18.76 7.85 33.97
N LEU A 16 -18.73 8.23 32.68
CA LEU A 16 -19.20 9.54 32.20
C LEU A 16 -20.69 9.49 31.93
N GLU A 17 -21.38 10.61 32.07
CA GLU A 17 -22.75 10.75 31.59
C GLU A 17 -22.79 10.82 30.05
N GLU A 18 -23.89 10.39 29.44
CA GLU A 18 -24.03 10.41 27.97
C GLU A 18 -23.87 11.83 27.39
N ALA A 19 -24.32 12.86 28.12
CA ALA A 19 -24.15 14.25 27.71
C ALA A 19 -22.68 14.69 27.70
N GLU A 20 -21.88 14.24 28.66
CA GLU A 20 -20.43 14.52 28.71
C GLU A 20 -19.70 13.83 27.57
N ILE A 21 -20.07 12.58 27.26
CA ILE A 21 -19.51 11.83 26.14
C ILE A 21 -19.73 12.60 24.83
N ARG A 22 -20.96 13.09 24.60
CA ARG A 22 -21.30 13.91 23.41
C ARG A 22 -20.52 15.22 23.35
N PHE A 23 -20.37 15.87 24.50
CA PHE A 23 -19.57 17.08 24.61
C PHE A 23 -18.11 16.81 24.24
N TYR A 24 -17.51 15.74 24.77
CA TYR A 24 -16.12 15.37 24.47
C TYR A 24 -15.92 14.87 23.04
N GLU A 25 -16.88 14.15 22.45
CA GLU A 25 -16.87 13.82 21.01
C GLU A 25 -16.73 15.08 20.15
N THR A 26 -17.38 16.16 20.54
CA THR A 26 -17.34 17.44 19.82
C THR A 26 -16.05 18.20 20.12
N ALA A 27 -15.70 18.36 21.40
CA ALA A 27 -14.56 19.17 21.85
C ALA A 27 -13.20 18.55 21.51
N PHE A 28 -13.12 17.22 21.45
CA PHE A 28 -11.91 16.43 21.19
C PHE A 28 -12.02 15.61 19.91
N ARG A 29 -12.86 16.04 18.95
CA ARG A 29 -13.08 15.35 17.68
C ARG A 29 -11.78 14.95 16.98
N GLU A 30 -10.77 15.83 16.99
CA GLU A 30 -9.44 15.59 16.38
C GLU A 30 -8.68 14.37 16.95
N PHE A 31 -9.03 13.92 18.16
CA PHE A 31 -8.46 12.74 18.82
C PHE A 31 -9.35 11.51 18.74
N LEU A 32 -10.64 11.70 18.48
CA LEU A 32 -11.64 10.63 18.40
C LEU A 32 -11.93 10.23 16.93
N THR A 33 -11.42 10.97 15.94
CA THR A 33 -11.52 10.60 14.52
C THR A 33 -10.59 9.46 14.09
N PHE A 34 -9.71 8.98 14.98
CA PHE A 34 -8.75 7.89 14.67
C PHE A 34 -9.41 6.59 14.20
N THR A 35 -10.70 6.39 14.46
CA THR A 35 -11.43 5.14 14.22
C THR A 35 -12.66 5.26 13.32
N GLU A 36 -12.80 6.32 12.51
CA GLU A 36 -13.96 6.53 11.61
C GLU A 36 -14.05 5.58 10.38
N MET A 37 -13.63 4.32 10.50
CA MET A 37 -13.87 3.30 9.47
C MET A 37 -14.79 2.21 10.00
N GLY A 38 -16.08 2.45 9.85
CA GLY A 38 -17.15 1.47 10.06
C GLY A 38 -17.83 1.49 11.44
N LEU A 39 -17.76 2.62 12.15
CA LEU A 39 -18.62 2.92 13.29
C LEU A 39 -19.81 3.76 12.78
N ASP A 40 -21.03 3.35 13.10
CA ASP A 40 -22.20 4.21 12.90
C ASP A 40 -22.12 5.43 13.84
N LYS A 41 -22.90 6.49 13.57
CA LYS A 41 -22.88 7.78 14.29
C LYS A 41 -23.05 7.71 15.83
N ASN A 42 -23.36 6.52 16.36
CA ASN A 42 -23.59 6.24 17.78
C ASN A 42 -22.75 5.06 18.31
N GLU A 43 -21.73 4.61 17.57
CA GLU A 43 -20.87 3.49 17.96
C GLU A 43 -19.47 3.96 18.35
N PHE A 44 -18.90 3.32 19.38
CA PHE A 44 -17.59 3.63 19.91
C PHE A 44 -16.65 2.42 19.87
N SER A 45 -15.35 2.67 19.73
CA SER A 45 -14.29 1.65 19.83
C SER A 45 -13.70 1.57 21.26
N GLU A 46 -12.88 0.56 21.55
CA GLU A 46 -12.06 0.53 22.78
C GLU A 46 -11.13 1.76 22.86
N ASP A 47 -10.62 2.25 21.73
CA ASP A 47 -9.76 3.44 21.70
C ASP A 47 -10.52 4.71 22.10
N HIS A 48 -11.77 4.86 21.65
CA HIS A 48 -12.63 5.94 22.13
C HIS A 48 -12.85 5.87 23.64
N ILE A 49 -13.09 4.67 24.18
CA ILE A 49 -13.26 4.47 25.63
C ILE A 49 -12.00 4.84 26.41
N ALA A 50 -10.82 4.46 25.91
CA ALA A 50 -9.54 4.79 26.53
C ALA A 50 -9.29 6.30 26.54
N ILE A 51 -9.54 6.98 25.42
CA ILE A 51 -9.39 8.44 25.30
C ILE A 51 -10.40 9.16 26.20
N LEU A 52 -11.67 8.77 26.19
CA LEU A 52 -12.71 9.36 27.04
C LEU A 52 -12.42 9.15 28.53
N SER A 53 -11.94 7.96 28.93
CA SER A 53 -11.50 7.69 30.29
C SER A 53 -10.33 8.58 30.71
N ARG A 54 -9.39 8.83 29.78
CA ARG A 54 -8.24 9.70 30.03
C ARG A 54 -8.63 11.17 30.12
N ILE A 55 -9.53 11.65 29.25
CA ILE A 55 -10.11 13.00 29.32
C ILE A 55 -10.76 13.20 30.70
N LYS A 56 -11.58 12.24 31.13
CA LYS A 56 -12.20 12.25 32.46
C LYS A 56 -11.16 12.36 33.56
N GLU A 57 -10.11 11.53 33.53
CA GLU A 57 -9.07 11.56 34.56
C GLU A 57 -8.37 12.94 34.63
N LEU A 58 -8.00 13.50 33.48
CA LEU A 58 -7.28 14.78 33.42
C LEU A 58 -8.14 15.95 33.89
N ILE A 59 -9.42 15.97 33.52
CA ILE A 59 -10.35 17.03 33.92
C ILE A 59 -10.74 16.87 35.40
N TYR A 60 -11.24 15.70 35.78
CA TYR A 60 -11.87 15.52 37.10
C TYR A 60 -10.88 15.24 38.23
N LYS A 61 -9.77 14.54 37.97
CA LYS A 61 -8.79 14.23 39.03
C LYS A 61 -7.64 15.24 39.09
N ARG A 62 -7.29 15.85 37.95
CA ARG A 62 -6.14 16.76 37.87
C ARG A 62 -6.52 18.22 37.64
N GLY A 63 -7.81 18.52 37.39
CA GLY A 63 -8.32 19.89 37.25
C GLY A 63 -7.88 20.59 35.97
N PHE A 64 -7.51 19.84 34.93
CA PHE A 64 -6.99 20.43 33.69
C PHE A 64 -8.09 21.13 32.91
N THR A 65 -7.76 22.27 32.31
CA THR A 65 -8.61 22.94 31.31
C THR A 65 -8.63 22.14 30.00
N LEU A 66 -9.64 22.38 29.15
CA LEU A 66 -9.76 21.68 27.86
C LEU A 66 -8.49 21.80 27.00
N GLU A 67 -7.86 22.97 26.96
CA GLU A 67 -6.63 23.19 26.18
C GLU A 67 -5.42 22.44 26.74
N GLU A 68 -5.32 22.31 28.07
CA GLU A 68 -4.29 21.50 28.72
C GLU A 68 -4.50 20.01 28.47
N VAL A 69 -5.76 19.55 28.51
CA VAL A 69 -6.11 18.17 28.13
C VAL A 69 -5.74 17.89 26.68
N LYS A 70 -6.04 18.80 25.74
CA LYS A 70 -5.63 18.63 24.33
C LYS A 70 -4.12 18.55 24.18
N ARG A 71 -3.36 19.36 24.92
CA ARG A 71 -1.88 19.33 24.90
C ARG A 71 -1.35 18.00 25.43
N GLU A 72 -1.91 17.50 26.53
CA GLU A 72 -1.50 16.24 27.15
C GLU A 72 -1.87 15.03 26.29
N LEU A 73 -3.05 15.05 25.66
CA LEU A 73 -3.46 14.02 24.69
C LEU A 73 -2.56 14.05 23.45
N LYS A 74 -2.18 15.23 22.93
CA LYS A 74 -1.19 15.35 21.83
C LYS A 74 0.15 14.74 22.22
N ALA A 75 0.65 15.02 23.43
CA ALA A 75 1.90 14.45 23.93
C ALA A 75 1.81 12.92 24.08
N THR A 76 0.74 12.42 24.71
CA THR A 76 0.53 10.97 24.91
C THR A 76 0.38 10.21 23.60
N ILE A 77 -0.37 10.77 22.64
CA ILE A 77 -0.52 10.19 21.30
C ILE A 77 0.81 10.29 20.52
N SER A 78 1.60 11.34 20.73
CA SER A 78 2.96 11.46 20.19
C SER A 78 3.91 10.40 20.78
N ASP A 79 3.81 10.08 22.07
CA ASP A 79 4.61 9.05 22.72
C ASP A 79 4.18 7.63 22.33
N ILE A 80 2.87 7.42 22.07
CA ILE A 80 2.36 6.19 21.45
C ILE A 80 2.88 6.07 20.00
N ARG A 81 2.89 7.18 19.24
CA ARG A 81 3.51 7.26 17.91
C ARG A 81 5.02 7.04 17.93
N ALA A 82 5.70 7.31 19.06
CA ALA A 82 7.14 7.08 19.23
C ALA A 82 7.50 5.64 19.64
N LYS A 83 6.54 4.86 20.17
CA LYS A 83 6.69 3.41 20.43
C LYS A 83 6.34 2.54 19.22
N VAL A 84 5.57 3.06 18.28
CA VAL A 84 5.52 2.56 16.91
C VAL A 84 6.82 3.02 16.24
N PRO A 85 7.56 2.16 15.52
CA PRO A 85 8.82 2.56 14.91
C PRO A 85 8.58 3.81 14.04
N VAL A 86 9.16 4.92 14.49
CA VAL A 86 9.21 6.16 13.71
C VAL A 86 9.74 5.79 12.34
N PRO A 87 9.12 6.24 11.23
CA PRO A 87 9.70 6.04 9.91
C PRO A 87 11.12 6.57 9.99
N VAL A 88 12.11 5.69 9.81
CA VAL A 88 13.47 6.12 9.53
C VAL A 88 13.30 7.05 8.35
N LYS A 89 13.50 8.36 8.57
CA LYS A 89 13.43 9.38 7.53
C LYS A 89 14.67 9.19 6.66
N GLY A 90 14.65 8.11 5.88
CA GLY A 90 15.65 7.74 4.92
C GLY A 90 15.26 8.37 3.59
N SER A 91 16.06 9.34 3.15
CA SER A 91 15.93 10.09 1.90
C SER A 91 14.68 10.99 1.77
N ASN A 92 14.81 12.11 1.07
CA ASN A 92 13.74 13.08 0.80
C ASN A 92 12.66 12.56 -0.19
N TYR A 93 12.62 11.26 -0.47
CA TYR A 93 11.86 10.68 -1.58
C TYR A 93 11.17 9.38 -1.16
N ALA A 94 9.97 9.16 -1.70
CA ALA A 94 9.19 7.95 -1.49
C ALA A 94 9.91 6.69 -2.02
N ARG A 95 9.84 5.60 -1.25
CA ARG A 95 10.27 4.26 -1.69
C ARG A 95 9.25 3.67 -2.65
N VAL A 96 9.66 3.32 -3.87
CA VAL A 96 8.82 2.75 -4.92
C VAL A 96 8.99 1.24 -4.96
N ILE A 97 7.89 0.53 -4.71
CA ILE A 97 7.84 -0.92 -4.71
C ILE A 97 6.83 -1.37 -5.76
N ALA A 98 7.30 -2.02 -6.82
CA ALA A 98 6.42 -2.61 -7.82
C ALA A 98 6.04 -4.04 -7.45
N VAL A 99 4.75 -4.37 -7.60
CA VAL A 99 4.25 -5.73 -7.42
C VAL A 99 3.89 -6.31 -8.78
N THR A 100 4.55 -7.40 -9.16
CA THR A 100 4.42 -8.00 -10.49
C THR A 100 4.33 -9.53 -10.45
N SER A 101 3.94 -10.14 -11.57
CA SER A 101 3.73 -11.58 -11.69
C SER A 101 3.69 -12.04 -13.13
N GLY A 102 4.26 -13.21 -13.40
CA GLY A 102 4.21 -13.84 -14.73
C GLY A 102 2.80 -14.18 -15.21
N LYS A 103 1.87 -14.42 -14.27
CA LYS A 103 0.54 -14.95 -14.57
C LYS A 103 -0.59 -14.12 -13.95
N GLY A 104 -1.74 -14.07 -14.62
CA GLY A 104 -2.98 -13.55 -14.05
C GLY A 104 -3.51 -14.42 -12.91
N GLY A 105 -4.28 -13.82 -11.99
CA GLY A 105 -4.95 -14.58 -10.93
C GLY A 105 -4.07 -15.00 -9.74
N VAL A 106 -2.79 -14.60 -9.67
CA VAL A 106 -1.93 -14.89 -8.51
C VAL A 106 -2.21 -13.98 -7.29
N GLY A 107 -3.14 -13.03 -7.40
CA GLY A 107 -3.59 -12.18 -6.29
C GLY A 107 -2.87 -10.83 -6.10
N LYS A 108 -2.12 -10.33 -7.10
CA LYS A 108 -1.35 -9.07 -7.01
C LYS A 108 -2.10 -7.88 -6.41
N THR A 109 -3.22 -7.47 -7.01
CA THR A 109 -4.00 -6.31 -6.54
C THR A 109 -4.45 -6.50 -5.09
N SER A 110 -4.89 -7.71 -4.71
CA SER A 110 -5.27 -8.00 -3.32
C SER A 110 -4.06 -7.92 -2.38
N ILE A 111 -2.88 -8.36 -2.82
CA ILE A 111 -1.64 -8.20 -2.07
C ILE A 111 -1.28 -6.72 -1.91
N VAL A 112 -1.30 -5.94 -3.00
CA VAL A 112 -0.99 -4.51 -3.00
C VAL A 112 -1.88 -3.76 -2.02
N VAL A 113 -3.19 -3.98 -2.09
CA VAL A 113 -4.16 -3.32 -1.21
C VAL A 113 -3.91 -3.64 0.27
N ASN A 114 -3.68 -4.91 0.59
CA ASN A 114 -3.46 -5.32 1.98
C ASN A 114 -2.07 -4.94 2.49
N LEU A 115 -1.03 -4.94 1.65
CA LEU A 115 0.28 -4.38 1.97
C LEU A 115 0.17 -2.89 2.23
N ALA A 116 -0.53 -2.13 1.39
CA ALA A 116 -0.71 -0.69 1.57
C ALA A 116 -1.32 -0.38 2.94
N VAL A 117 -2.38 -1.11 3.29
CA VAL A 117 -3.03 -0.96 4.60
C VAL A 117 -2.11 -1.35 5.74
N THR A 118 -1.40 -2.47 5.63
CA THR A 118 -0.48 -2.93 6.68
C THR A 118 0.69 -1.96 6.88
N ILE A 119 1.21 -1.39 5.80
CA ILE A 119 2.25 -0.36 5.83
C ILE A 119 1.71 0.92 6.45
N ALA A 120 0.51 1.37 6.06
CA ALA A 120 -0.11 2.57 6.62
C ALA A 120 -0.40 2.44 8.13
N GLN A 121 -0.71 1.23 8.62
CA GLN A 121 -0.86 0.95 10.05
C GLN A 121 0.43 1.18 10.85
N THR A 122 1.60 1.18 10.21
CA THR A 122 2.89 1.53 10.84
C THR A 122 3.10 3.05 10.95
N GLY A 123 2.15 3.87 10.49
CA GLY A 123 2.22 5.33 10.51
C GLY A 123 2.88 5.94 9.27
N ARG A 124 3.30 5.12 8.29
CA ARG A 124 3.84 5.58 7.00
C ARG A 124 2.72 6.09 6.09
N LYS A 125 3.01 7.15 5.34
CA LYS A 125 2.13 7.66 4.27
C LYS A 125 2.32 6.81 3.03
N VAL A 126 1.23 6.25 2.50
CA VAL A 126 1.28 5.30 1.38
C VAL A 126 0.44 5.80 0.21
N ALA A 127 0.99 5.68 -0.99
CA ALA A 127 0.25 5.77 -2.24
C ALA A 127 0.21 4.42 -2.97
N ILE A 128 -0.85 4.18 -3.75
CA ILE A 128 -0.97 3.08 -4.70
C ILE A 128 -1.16 3.68 -6.09
N PHE A 129 -0.33 3.26 -7.04
CA PHE A 129 -0.52 3.51 -8.46
C PHE A 129 -1.00 2.23 -9.14
N ASP A 130 -2.26 2.23 -9.59
CA ASP A 130 -2.86 1.11 -10.31
C ASP A 130 -2.45 1.22 -11.79
N ALA A 131 -1.45 0.43 -12.18
CA ALA A 131 -0.88 0.40 -13.52
C ALA A 131 -1.48 -0.72 -14.39
N ASP A 132 -2.57 -1.36 -13.97
CA ASP A 132 -3.28 -2.33 -14.81
C ASP A 132 -4.14 -1.62 -15.86
N LEU A 133 -3.72 -1.77 -17.12
CA LEU A 133 -4.35 -1.24 -18.33
C LEU A 133 -5.73 -1.82 -18.64
N GLY A 134 -6.04 -3.01 -18.11
CA GLY A 134 -7.22 -3.77 -18.48
C GLY A 134 -8.41 -3.51 -17.56
N LEU A 135 -8.19 -3.55 -16.26
CA LEU A 135 -9.24 -3.50 -15.23
C LEU A 135 -8.66 -2.92 -13.93
N ALA A 136 -8.81 -1.62 -13.72
CA ALA A 136 -8.40 -1.00 -12.45
C ALA A 136 -9.22 -1.61 -11.30
N ASN A 137 -8.56 -2.34 -10.40
CA ASN A 137 -9.23 -3.14 -9.38
C ASN A 137 -8.93 -2.65 -7.96
N VAL A 138 -7.90 -1.80 -7.77
CA VAL A 138 -7.48 -1.33 -6.44
C VAL A 138 -8.64 -0.61 -5.73
N HIS A 139 -9.31 0.30 -6.42
CA HIS A 139 -10.41 1.07 -5.86
C HIS A 139 -11.61 0.19 -5.47
N ILE A 140 -11.90 -0.87 -6.26
CA ILE A 140 -12.97 -1.84 -5.97
C ILE A 140 -12.66 -2.59 -4.67
N LEU A 141 -11.43 -3.09 -4.52
CA LEU A 141 -11.01 -3.84 -3.33
C LEU A 141 -10.90 -2.95 -2.07
N MET A 142 -10.63 -1.67 -2.26
CA MET A 142 -10.63 -0.66 -1.20
C MET A 142 -12.02 -0.12 -0.87
N GLY A 143 -13.06 -0.49 -1.63
CA GLY A 143 -14.43 -0.02 -1.42
C GLY A 143 -14.64 1.47 -1.73
N VAL A 144 -13.77 2.07 -2.55
CA VAL A 144 -13.84 3.50 -2.92
C VAL A 144 -14.20 3.68 -4.39
N LYS A 145 -14.79 4.83 -4.71
CA LYS A 145 -15.16 5.20 -6.08
C LYS A 145 -14.33 6.40 -6.52
N PRO A 146 -13.38 6.21 -7.46
CA PRO A 146 -12.63 7.34 -7.99
C PRO A 146 -13.56 8.24 -8.80
N ARG A 147 -13.42 9.56 -8.63
CA ARG A 147 -14.15 10.54 -9.44
C ARG A 147 -13.48 10.74 -10.79
N PHE A 148 -12.15 10.76 -10.79
CA PHE A 148 -11.31 10.96 -11.95
C PHE A 148 -10.19 9.92 -11.96
N ASN A 149 -9.54 9.76 -13.09
CA ASN A 149 -8.44 8.83 -13.30
C ASN A 149 -7.29 9.53 -14.05
N LEU A 150 -6.21 8.80 -14.30
CA LEU A 150 -5.03 9.36 -14.94
C LEU A 150 -5.30 9.98 -16.33
N ALA A 151 -6.30 9.48 -17.08
CA ALA A 151 -6.69 10.07 -18.36
C ALA A 151 -7.17 11.53 -18.22
N HIS A 152 -7.86 11.85 -17.12
CA HIS A 152 -8.36 13.22 -16.89
C HIS A 152 -7.23 14.21 -16.61
N LEU A 153 -6.19 13.78 -15.90
CA LEU A 153 -4.97 14.58 -15.70
C LEU A 153 -4.28 14.85 -17.03
N ILE A 154 -4.20 13.84 -17.90
CA ILE A 154 -3.51 13.92 -19.19
C ILE A 154 -4.29 14.79 -20.20
N GLN A 155 -5.60 14.57 -20.31
CA GLN A 155 -6.42 15.15 -21.37
C GLN A 155 -7.04 16.50 -21.02
N ASN A 156 -7.32 16.73 -19.73
CA ASN A 156 -8.11 17.88 -19.29
C ASN A 156 -7.35 18.78 -18.30
N ASP A 157 -6.03 18.58 -18.15
CA ASP A 157 -5.14 19.34 -17.25
C ASP A 157 -5.60 19.38 -15.78
N PHE A 158 -6.30 18.32 -15.32
CA PHE A 158 -6.71 18.21 -13.92
C PHE A 158 -5.47 18.13 -13.00
N PRO A 159 -5.51 18.77 -11.81
CA PRO A 159 -4.45 18.59 -10.83
C PRO A 159 -4.44 17.15 -10.28
N LEU A 160 -3.26 16.61 -9.98
CA LEU A 160 -3.09 15.28 -9.41
C LEU A 160 -3.92 15.06 -8.13
N GLU A 161 -4.06 16.12 -7.34
CA GLU A 161 -4.87 16.16 -6.12
C GLU A 161 -6.34 15.76 -6.38
N ASP A 162 -6.89 16.12 -7.55
CA ASP A 162 -8.28 15.80 -7.92
C ASP A 162 -8.46 14.36 -8.41
N ILE A 163 -7.40 13.74 -8.95
CA ILE A 163 -7.44 12.34 -9.37
C ILE A 163 -7.11 11.37 -8.23
N ILE A 164 -6.45 11.85 -7.17
CA ILE A 164 -6.15 11.06 -5.98
C ILE A 164 -7.45 10.73 -5.25
N THR A 165 -7.74 9.44 -5.15
CA THR A 165 -8.82 8.93 -4.30
C THR A 165 -8.25 8.50 -2.97
N ARG A 166 -8.77 9.05 -1.87
CA ARG A 166 -8.34 8.66 -0.52
C ARG A 166 -9.07 7.39 -0.09
N GLY A 167 -8.30 6.34 0.15
CA GLY A 167 -8.74 5.09 0.74
C GLY A 167 -8.60 5.06 2.26
N PRO A 168 -8.72 3.86 2.85
CA PRO A 168 -8.51 3.63 4.26
C PRO A 168 -7.18 4.19 4.78
N LEU A 169 -7.16 4.68 6.03
CA LEU A 169 -5.97 5.28 6.68
C LEU A 169 -5.32 6.44 5.89
N GLY A 170 -6.07 7.08 5.00
CA GLY A 170 -5.57 8.17 4.17
C GLY A 170 -4.66 7.73 3.02
N ILE A 171 -4.63 6.42 2.70
CA ILE A 171 -3.89 5.88 1.56
C ILE A 171 -4.34 6.57 0.28
N GLN A 172 -3.40 7.10 -0.48
CA GLN A 172 -3.69 7.77 -1.74
C GLN A 172 -3.76 6.74 -2.86
N ILE A 173 -4.80 6.77 -3.69
CA ILE A 173 -4.99 5.83 -4.79
C ILE A 173 -5.06 6.61 -6.10
N ILE A 174 -4.17 6.27 -7.03
CA ILE A 174 -4.12 6.83 -8.37
C ILE A 174 -4.52 5.72 -9.33
N SER A 175 -5.71 5.86 -9.91
CA SER A 175 -6.23 4.90 -10.86
C SER A 175 -5.67 5.18 -12.25
N GLY A 176 -4.83 4.29 -12.78
CA GLY A 176 -4.30 4.41 -14.14
C GLY A 176 -5.39 4.23 -15.19
N GLY A 177 -6.10 3.09 -15.16
CA GLY A 177 -7.19 2.79 -16.09
C GLY A 177 -6.80 2.97 -17.56
N GLN A 178 -7.69 3.56 -18.37
CA GLN A 178 -7.39 3.89 -19.78
C GLN A 178 -6.23 4.89 -19.92
N GLY A 179 -6.00 5.73 -18.91
CA GLY A 179 -4.93 6.73 -18.91
C GLY A 179 -3.53 6.14 -19.05
N ILE A 180 -3.31 4.87 -18.66
CA ILE A 180 -2.01 4.22 -18.88
C ILE A 180 -1.71 4.03 -20.38
N ARG A 181 -2.73 3.88 -21.24
CA ARG A 181 -2.52 3.87 -22.71
C ARG A 181 -2.14 5.24 -23.22
N GLU A 182 -2.71 6.28 -22.63
CA GLU A 182 -2.49 7.67 -23.04
C GLU A 182 -1.12 8.19 -22.60
N LEU A 183 -0.54 7.61 -21.54
CA LEU A 183 0.87 7.79 -21.18
C LEU A 183 1.81 7.50 -22.36
N ALA A 184 1.41 6.62 -23.28
CA ALA A 184 2.14 6.31 -24.50
C ALA A 184 2.31 7.49 -25.45
N ASN A 185 1.30 8.34 -25.50
CA ASN A 185 1.11 9.32 -26.55
C ASN A 185 1.14 10.76 -26.00
N LEU A 186 1.79 10.97 -24.86
CA LEU A 186 1.90 12.29 -24.24
C LEU A 186 2.75 13.25 -25.09
N THR A 187 2.23 14.47 -25.28
CA THR A 187 3.03 15.61 -25.72
C THR A 187 4.11 15.97 -24.70
N ASP A 188 5.14 16.71 -25.11
CA ASP A 188 6.21 17.15 -24.21
C ASP A 188 5.68 18.04 -23.07
N ASP A 189 4.63 18.82 -23.32
CA ASP A 189 4.00 19.69 -22.32
C ASP A 189 3.20 18.90 -21.29
N GLN A 190 2.32 18.00 -21.73
CA GLN A 190 1.58 17.09 -20.83
C GLN A 190 2.55 16.27 -19.97
N ARG A 191 3.68 15.86 -20.56
CA ARG A 191 4.74 15.14 -19.82
C ARG A 191 5.36 16.00 -18.72
N ARG A 192 5.70 17.26 -19.01
CA ARG A 192 6.26 18.18 -17.99
C ARG A 192 5.26 18.49 -16.89
N VAL A 193 3.96 18.55 -17.20
CA VAL A 193 2.91 18.71 -16.18
C VAL A 193 2.83 17.47 -15.30
N LEU A 194 2.73 16.28 -15.90
CA LEU A 194 2.65 15.01 -15.17
C LEU A 194 3.85 14.80 -14.25
N LEU A 195 5.08 14.99 -14.74
CA LEU A 195 6.29 14.84 -13.93
C LEU A 195 6.29 15.79 -12.72
N ARG A 196 6.01 17.08 -12.93
CA ARG A 196 5.93 18.05 -11.83
C ARG A 196 4.89 17.70 -10.77
N GLN A 197 3.77 17.09 -11.17
CA GLN A 197 2.76 16.67 -10.22
C GLN A 197 3.17 15.40 -9.48
N LEU A 198 3.84 14.46 -10.13
CA LEU A 198 4.38 13.27 -9.50
C LEU A 198 5.54 13.58 -8.54
N ASP A 199 6.37 14.58 -8.83
CA ASP A 199 7.41 15.05 -7.91
C ASP A 199 6.81 15.55 -6.58
N LYS A 200 5.66 16.22 -6.64
CA LYS A 200 4.93 16.62 -5.42
C LYS A 200 4.45 15.40 -4.63
N LEU A 201 3.91 14.40 -5.32
CA LEU A 201 3.47 13.16 -4.68
C LEU A 201 4.63 12.43 -4.01
N GLU A 202 5.80 12.37 -4.66
CA GLU A 202 7.00 11.74 -4.11
C GLU A 202 7.46 12.39 -2.79
N GLN A 203 7.20 13.68 -2.61
CA GLN A 203 7.51 14.40 -1.36
C GLN A 203 6.44 14.22 -0.27
N GLU A 204 5.23 13.82 -0.63
CA GLU A 204 4.11 13.68 0.30
C GLU A 204 3.96 12.30 0.91
N VAL A 205 4.49 11.26 0.27
CA VAL A 205 4.35 9.86 0.69
C VAL A 205 5.69 9.22 1.04
N ASP A 206 5.68 8.26 1.96
CA ASP A 206 6.89 7.51 2.33
C ASP A 206 7.08 6.29 1.42
N VAL A 207 5.97 5.74 0.90
CA VAL A 207 5.95 4.51 0.08
C VAL A 207 4.95 4.66 -1.06
N LEU A 208 5.39 4.35 -2.29
CA LEU A 208 4.53 4.12 -3.44
C LEU A 208 4.51 2.64 -3.79
N LEU A 209 3.34 2.04 -3.76
CA LEU A 209 3.12 0.71 -4.30
C LEU A 209 2.60 0.80 -5.74
N VAL A 210 3.23 0.10 -6.66
CA VAL A 210 2.78 0.03 -8.06
C VAL A 210 2.16 -1.33 -8.31
N ASP A 211 0.84 -1.37 -8.52
CA ASP A 211 0.12 -2.59 -8.93
C ASP A 211 0.24 -2.74 -10.44
N THR A 212 1.09 -3.68 -10.89
CA THR A 212 1.26 -3.91 -12.33
C THR A 212 0.22 -4.88 -12.87
N GLY A 213 -0.09 -4.77 -14.17
CA GLY A 213 -0.87 -5.80 -14.87
C GLY A 213 -0.20 -7.19 -14.87
N ALA A 214 -0.90 -8.21 -15.36
CA ALA A 214 -0.33 -9.54 -15.51
C ALA A 214 0.54 -9.69 -16.78
N GLY A 215 1.51 -10.60 -16.71
CA GLY A 215 2.28 -11.04 -17.87
C GLY A 215 3.45 -10.13 -18.22
N ILE A 216 3.94 -10.28 -19.45
CA ILE A 216 5.22 -9.69 -19.92
C ILE A 216 5.02 -8.46 -20.82
N SER A 217 3.89 -7.76 -20.68
CA SER A 217 3.68 -6.54 -21.47
C SER A 217 4.76 -5.51 -21.15
N GLU A 218 5.19 -4.75 -22.16
CA GLU A 218 6.31 -3.81 -22.01
C GLU A 218 6.06 -2.78 -20.89
N ASN A 219 4.83 -2.31 -20.73
CA ASN A 219 4.48 -1.38 -19.66
C ASN A 219 4.65 -2.00 -18.27
N VAL A 220 4.20 -3.25 -18.08
CA VAL A 220 4.38 -3.99 -16.81
C VAL A 220 5.84 -4.15 -16.47
N LEU A 221 6.66 -4.57 -17.44
CA LEU A 221 8.09 -4.80 -17.23
C LEU A 221 8.83 -3.51 -16.91
N ARG A 222 8.47 -2.38 -17.53
CA ARG A 222 9.08 -1.08 -17.22
C ARG A 222 8.66 -0.57 -15.85
N PHE A 223 7.37 -0.62 -15.49
CA PHE A 223 6.95 -0.24 -14.14
C PHE A 223 7.69 -1.04 -13.05
N ALA A 224 7.95 -2.32 -13.31
CA ALA A 224 8.75 -3.14 -12.41
C ALA A 224 10.25 -2.82 -12.45
N ALA A 225 10.88 -2.74 -13.62
CA ALA A 225 12.33 -2.56 -13.76
C ALA A 225 12.86 -1.24 -13.18
N PHE A 226 12.03 -0.20 -13.15
CA PHE A 226 12.43 1.14 -12.66
C PHE A 226 11.91 1.46 -11.25
N ALA A 227 11.24 0.50 -10.59
CA ALA A 227 10.99 0.60 -9.16
C ALA A 227 12.30 0.36 -8.38
N ASP A 228 12.38 0.86 -7.14
CA ASP A 228 13.54 0.53 -6.29
C ASP A 228 13.63 -0.95 -6.03
N GLU A 229 12.45 -1.54 -5.88
CA GLU A 229 12.24 -2.90 -5.43
C GLU A 229 11.07 -3.50 -6.17
N VAL A 230 11.22 -4.77 -6.49
CA VAL A 230 10.21 -5.56 -7.16
C VAL A 230 9.82 -6.72 -6.27
N ILE A 231 8.52 -6.81 -5.97
CA ILE A 231 7.89 -7.99 -5.39
C ILE A 231 7.38 -8.84 -6.55
N ALA A 232 8.10 -9.92 -6.85
CA ALA A 232 7.67 -10.95 -7.77
C ALA A 232 6.73 -11.92 -7.03
N VAL A 233 5.47 -11.96 -7.46
CA VAL A 233 4.44 -12.82 -6.86
C VAL A 233 4.30 -14.11 -7.66
N THR A 234 4.26 -15.24 -6.95
CA THR A 234 3.92 -16.56 -7.51
C THR A 234 2.96 -17.31 -6.60
N THR A 235 2.55 -18.52 -6.99
CA THR A 235 1.79 -19.47 -6.17
C THR A 235 2.42 -20.86 -6.23
N PRO A 236 2.00 -21.84 -5.40
CA PRO A 236 2.46 -23.23 -5.51
C PRO A 236 2.16 -23.94 -6.84
N ASN A 237 1.54 -23.25 -7.80
CA ASN A 237 1.29 -23.78 -9.14
C ASN A 237 2.58 -23.76 -10.01
N ILE A 238 2.87 -24.89 -10.66
CA ILE A 238 4.07 -25.07 -11.50
C ILE A 238 4.12 -24.05 -12.65
N ALA A 239 3.00 -23.77 -13.30
CA ALA A 239 2.97 -22.79 -14.39
C ALA A 239 3.20 -21.36 -13.87
N ALA A 240 2.61 -20.99 -12.73
CA ALA A 240 2.87 -19.69 -12.11
C ALA A 240 4.36 -19.51 -11.77
N ASN A 241 5.02 -20.56 -11.29
CA ASN A 241 6.46 -20.54 -11.02
C ASN A 241 7.30 -20.36 -12.29
N ALA A 242 6.97 -21.05 -13.38
CA ALA A 242 7.66 -20.88 -14.67
C ALA A 242 7.51 -19.46 -15.23
N ASP A 243 6.29 -18.90 -15.17
CA ASP A 243 6.03 -17.55 -15.63
C ASP A 243 6.74 -16.51 -14.73
N CYS A 244 6.77 -16.74 -13.41
CA CYS A 244 7.48 -15.90 -12.45
C CYS A 244 9.00 -15.87 -12.75
N PHE A 245 9.62 -17.04 -12.96
CA PHE A 245 11.02 -17.12 -13.37
C PHE A 245 11.29 -16.33 -14.66
N SER A 246 10.38 -16.44 -15.64
CA SER A 246 10.51 -15.75 -16.93
C SER A 246 10.47 -14.23 -16.75
N ILE A 247 9.58 -13.69 -15.91
CA ILE A 247 9.57 -12.26 -15.59
C ILE A 247 10.85 -11.84 -14.88
N ILE A 248 11.31 -12.60 -13.88
CA ILE A 248 12.56 -12.27 -13.16
C ILE A 248 13.73 -12.20 -14.14
N LYS A 249 13.82 -13.15 -15.07
CA LYS A 249 14.84 -13.13 -16.13
C LYS A 249 14.77 -11.86 -16.97
N ILE A 250 13.59 -11.51 -17.47
CA ILE A 250 13.42 -10.32 -18.33
C ILE A 250 13.74 -9.04 -17.56
N LEU A 251 13.31 -8.92 -16.30
CA LEU A 251 13.60 -7.75 -15.47
C LEU A 251 15.11 -7.56 -15.25
N LEU A 252 15.84 -8.64 -14.99
CA LEU A 252 17.30 -8.58 -14.82
C LEU A 252 18.04 -8.32 -16.14
N GLU A 253 17.48 -8.75 -17.27
CA GLU A 253 18.01 -8.39 -18.60
C GLU A 253 17.79 -6.90 -18.91
N MET A 254 16.69 -6.31 -18.44
CA MET A 254 16.35 -4.90 -18.64
C MET A 254 17.10 -3.97 -17.69
N GLU A 255 17.13 -4.30 -16.40
CA GLU A 255 17.83 -3.55 -15.36
C GLU A 255 18.56 -4.52 -14.41
N PRO A 256 19.86 -4.78 -14.65
CA PRO A 256 20.64 -5.75 -13.89
C PRO A 256 20.74 -5.46 -12.39
N ASN A 257 20.53 -4.21 -11.97
CA ASN A 257 20.59 -3.81 -10.56
C ASN A 257 19.24 -3.91 -9.84
N SER A 258 18.20 -4.44 -10.50
CA SER A 258 16.88 -4.63 -9.91
C SER A 258 16.97 -5.42 -8.60
N LYS A 259 16.32 -4.93 -7.55
CA LYS A 259 16.20 -5.62 -6.26
C LYS A 259 14.90 -6.41 -6.22
N ILE A 260 14.98 -7.72 -6.42
CA ILE A 260 13.82 -8.58 -6.64
C ILE A 260 13.65 -9.51 -5.44
N GLY A 261 12.51 -9.39 -4.78
CA GLY A 261 12.06 -10.31 -3.75
C GLY A 261 10.90 -11.18 -4.23
N LEU A 262 10.88 -12.42 -3.79
CA LEU A 262 9.84 -13.38 -4.10
C LEU A 262 8.83 -13.45 -2.95
N LEU A 263 7.55 -13.33 -3.29
CA LEU A 263 6.43 -13.55 -2.38
C LEU A 263 5.58 -14.72 -2.89
N THR A 264 5.44 -15.76 -2.08
CA THR A 264 4.58 -16.91 -2.43
C THR A 264 3.19 -16.71 -1.88
N ASN A 265 2.20 -16.52 -2.76
CA ASN A 265 0.80 -16.39 -2.37
C ASN A 265 0.06 -17.74 -2.46
N MET A 266 -1.05 -17.86 -1.74
CA MET A 266 -1.92 -19.05 -1.74
C MET A 266 -1.19 -20.35 -1.36
N ALA A 267 -0.22 -20.27 -0.46
CA ALA A 267 0.45 -21.45 0.08
C ALA A 267 -0.45 -22.13 1.13
N ALA A 268 -0.41 -23.46 1.20
CA ALA A 268 -1.05 -24.20 2.28
C ALA A 268 -0.39 -23.90 3.64
N ASP A 269 0.94 -23.84 3.65
CA ASP A 269 1.77 -23.60 4.83
C ASP A 269 3.17 -23.06 4.46
N CYS A 270 4.00 -22.85 5.49
CA CYS A 270 5.37 -22.39 5.33
C CYS A 270 6.29 -23.39 4.60
N TYR A 271 6.04 -24.70 4.70
CA TYR A 271 6.85 -25.72 4.05
C TYR A 271 6.63 -25.69 2.54
N GLU A 272 5.38 -25.61 2.10
CA GLU A 272 5.04 -25.47 0.69
C GLU A 272 5.64 -24.18 0.11
N ALA A 273 5.50 -23.06 0.82
CA ALA A 273 6.08 -21.79 0.39
C ALA A 273 7.61 -21.87 0.28
N LYS A 274 8.30 -22.47 1.26
CA LYS A 274 9.76 -22.60 1.22
C LYS A 274 10.22 -23.52 0.09
N ASN A 275 9.46 -24.55 -0.24
CA ASN A 275 9.73 -25.41 -1.39
C ASN A 275 9.63 -24.63 -2.71
N VAL A 276 8.64 -23.75 -2.85
CA VAL A 276 8.51 -22.86 -4.02
C VAL A 276 9.70 -21.90 -4.10
N PHE A 277 10.02 -21.22 -3.00
CA PHE A 277 11.15 -20.29 -2.93
C PHE A 277 12.46 -20.97 -3.31
N ASN A 278 12.78 -22.12 -2.70
CA ASN A 278 14.04 -22.84 -2.96
C ASN A 278 14.17 -23.26 -4.44
N LYS A 279 13.08 -23.73 -5.07
CA LYS A 279 13.09 -24.09 -6.50
C LYS A 279 13.42 -22.88 -7.38
N LEU A 280 12.77 -21.75 -7.15
CA LEU A 280 13.01 -20.52 -7.90
C LEU A 280 14.39 -19.93 -7.63
N GLN A 281 14.83 -19.94 -6.37
CA GLN A 281 16.17 -19.52 -5.96
C GLN A 281 17.26 -20.37 -6.64
N MET A 282 17.09 -21.70 -6.71
CA MET A 282 18.03 -22.57 -7.41
C MET A 282 18.09 -22.25 -8.91
N ALA A 283 16.94 -22.04 -9.55
CA ALA A 283 16.88 -21.72 -10.98
C ALA A 283 17.52 -20.36 -11.28
N THR A 284 17.16 -19.31 -10.54
CA THR A 284 17.70 -17.95 -10.69
C THR A 284 19.19 -17.90 -10.40
N ARG A 285 19.67 -18.55 -9.34
CA ARG A 285 21.12 -18.62 -9.05
C ARG A 285 21.90 -19.35 -10.14
N LYS A 286 21.36 -20.45 -10.65
CA LYS A 286 22.03 -21.26 -11.68
C LYS A 286 22.11 -20.51 -13.01
N VAL A 287 20.97 -19.98 -13.48
CA VAL A 287 20.79 -19.43 -14.83
C VAL A 287 21.11 -17.93 -14.90
N LEU A 288 20.68 -17.16 -13.90
CA LEU A 288 20.74 -15.69 -13.91
C LEU A 288 21.86 -15.13 -13.03
N LYS A 289 22.55 -15.99 -12.26
CA LYS A 289 23.56 -15.59 -11.25
C LYS A 289 23.02 -14.59 -10.23
N TYR A 290 21.74 -14.70 -9.92
CA TYR A 290 21.02 -13.80 -9.04
C TYR A 290 20.52 -14.51 -7.78
N GLU A 291 20.65 -13.87 -6.62
CA GLU A 291 20.11 -14.34 -5.35
C GLU A 291 18.81 -13.59 -5.04
N LEU A 292 17.70 -14.32 -4.93
CA LEU A 292 16.39 -13.77 -4.67
C LEU A 292 16.25 -13.46 -3.18
N ASN A 293 15.57 -12.38 -2.91
CA ASN A 293 15.15 -12.03 -1.56
C ASN A 293 13.91 -12.82 -1.16
N ASP A 294 13.94 -13.56 -0.05
CA ASP A 294 12.76 -14.24 0.49
C ASP A 294 11.91 -13.25 1.27
N LEU A 295 10.75 -12.86 0.72
CA LEU A 295 9.82 -11.95 1.38
C LEU A 295 8.81 -12.67 2.27
N GLY A 296 8.80 -14.00 2.24
CA GLY A 296 7.83 -14.83 2.95
C GLY A 296 6.66 -15.28 2.07
N TYR A 297 5.51 -15.51 2.71
CA TYR A 297 4.36 -16.15 2.08
C TYR A 297 3.03 -15.67 2.65
N LEU A 298 1.96 -15.88 1.89
CA LEU A 298 0.58 -15.69 2.31
C LEU A 298 -0.16 -17.02 2.22
N VAL A 299 -0.82 -17.42 3.31
CA VAL A 299 -1.64 -18.62 3.32
C VAL A 299 -2.84 -18.51 2.40
N ASN A 300 -3.25 -19.62 1.78
CA ASN A 300 -4.52 -19.72 1.10
C ASN A 300 -5.65 -19.55 2.12
N SER A 301 -6.37 -18.43 2.04
CA SER A 301 -7.29 -18.00 3.08
C SER A 301 -8.67 -17.74 2.53
N GLU A 302 -9.65 -18.43 3.10
CA GLU A 302 -11.06 -18.17 2.84
C GLU A 302 -11.47 -16.77 3.28
N GLN A 303 -10.88 -16.26 4.37
CA GLN A 303 -11.12 -14.90 4.84
C GLN A 303 -10.70 -13.84 3.79
N MET A 304 -9.63 -14.08 3.03
CA MET A 304 -9.21 -13.20 1.94
C MET A 304 -10.25 -13.15 0.82
N ARG A 305 -10.82 -14.31 0.46
CA ARG A 305 -11.88 -14.43 -0.54
C ARG A 305 -13.12 -13.66 -0.09
N VAL A 306 -13.59 -13.92 1.13
CA VAL A 306 -14.78 -13.27 1.72
C VAL A 306 -14.58 -11.75 1.85
N ALA A 307 -13.42 -11.29 2.32
CA ALA A 307 -13.12 -9.86 2.45
C ALA A 307 -13.10 -9.15 1.09
N THR A 308 -12.53 -9.80 0.07
CA THR A 308 -12.51 -9.31 -1.31
C THR A 308 -13.93 -9.14 -1.87
N GLU A 309 -14.80 -10.12 -1.65
CA GLU A 309 -16.23 -10.05 -2.04
C GLU A 309 -16.97 -8.91 -1.32
N GLN A 310 -16.60 -8.65 -0.06
CA GLN A 310 -17.12 -7.53 0.73
C GLN A 310 -16.47 -6.19 0.39
N ARG A 311 -15.54 -6.13 -0.57
CA ARG A 311 -14.80 -4.92 -0.96
C ARG A 311 -14.10 -4.25 0.21
N LYS A 312 -13.50 -5.08 1.07
CA LYS A 312 -12.74 -4.64 2.24
C LYS A 312 -11.38 -5.36 2.28
N PRO A 313 -10.29 -4.66 2.63
CA PRO A 313 -9.01 -5.30 2.91
C PRO A 313 -9.16 -6.37 4.02
N VAL A 314 -8.59 -7.57 3.80
CA VAL A 314 -8.66 -8.69 4.76
C VAL A 314 -8.04 -8.31 6.10
N VAL A 315 -7.01 -7.46 6.09
CA VAL A 315 -6.32 -6.99 7.29
C VAL A 315 -7.22 -6.15 8.20
N PHE A 316 -8.28 -5.54 7.66
CA PHE A 316 -9.32 -4.87 8.46
C PHE A 316 -10.45 -5.82 8.85
N ALA A 317 -10.93 -6.62 7.91
CA ALA A 317 -12.06 -7.51 8.15
C ALA A 317 -11.71 -8.60 9.18
N TYR A 318 -10.48 -9.11 9.17
CA TYR A 318 -10.02 -10.24 9.97
C TYR A 318 -8.64 -9.98 10.61
N PRO A 319 -8.50 -9.00 11.53
CA PRO A 319 -7.19 -8.49 11.98
C PRO A 319 -6.36 -9.48 12.83
N HIS A 320 -6.95 -10.60 13.24
CA HIS A 320 -6.29 -11.66 14.02
C HIS A 320 -6.14 -12.97 13.22
N SER A 321 -6.49 -12.96 11.92
CA SER A 321 -6.32 -14.12 11.04
C SER A 321 -4.84 -14.37 10.73
N GLU A 322 -4.53 -15.61 10.37
CA GLU A 322 -3.19 -16.01 9.95
C GLU A 322 -2.70 -15.20 8.74
N ILE A 323 -3.54 -15.00 7.71
CA ILE A 323 -3.15 -14.18 6.55
C ILE A 323 -2.82 -12.74 6.93
N THR A 324 -3.50 -12.16 7.93
CA THR A 324 -3.17 -10.81 8.41
C THR A 324 -1.84 -10.81 9.16
N LYS A 325 -1.53 -11.86 9.93
CA LYS A 325 -0.21 -12.03 10.53
C LYS A 325 0.86 -12.13 9.44
N ASN A 326 0.64 -12.92 8.39
CA ASN A 326 1.56 -13.02 7.27
C ASN A 326 1.83 -11.65 6.61
N PHE A 327 0.81 -10.82 6.38
CA PHE A 327 1.01 -9.47 5.86
C PHE A 327 1.91 -8.61 6.76
N ARG A 328 1.75 -8.70 8.09
CA ARG A 328 2.62 -7.99 9.04
C ARG A 328 4.06 -8.50 8.97
N ASP A 329 4.24 -9.83 8.95
CA ASP A 329 5.56 -10.46 8.85
C ASP A 329 6.28 -10.06 7.55
N ILE A 330 5.54 -9.95 6.42
CA ILE A 330 6.06 -9.48 5.13
C ILE A 330 6.46 -8.00 5.22
N VAL A 331 5.65 -7.14 5.83
CA VAL A 331 6.00 -5.73 6.02
C VAL A 331 7.24 -5.58 6.90
N ASP A 332 7.35 -6.35 7.98
CA ASP A 332 8.57 -6.38 8.80
C ASP A 332 9.78 -6.84 7.99
N THR A 333 9.59 -7.83 7.11
CA THR A 333 10.66 -8.30 6.23
C THR A 333 11.10 -7.23 5.22
N ILE A 334 10.15 -6.50 4.63
CA ILE A 334 10.44 -5.45 3.66
C ILE A 334 11.14 -4.24 4.30
N PHE A 335 10.80 -3.88 5.54
CA PHE A 335 11.27 -2.62 6.16
C PHE A 335 12.32 -2.79 7.26
N ASN A 336 12.37 -3.93 7.97
CA ASN A 336 13.16 -4.07 9.20
C ASN A 336 14.31 -5.09 9.09
N THR A 337 14.23 -6.09 8.21
CA THR A 337 15.28 -7.14 8.10
C THR A 337 16.35 -6.85 7.05
N LYS A 338 16.37 -5.63 6.47
CA LYS A 338 17.30 -5.20 5.41
C LYS A 338 17.33 -6.10 4.16
N VAL A 339 16.27 -6.89 3.93
CA VAL A 339 16.17 -7.77 2.75
C VAL A 339 16.29 -6.95 1.46
N PHE A 340 15.76 -5.73 1.48
CA PHE A 340 16.15 -4.71 0.52
C PHE A 340 17.05 -3.68 1.21
N VAL A 341 18.33 -3.67 0.87
CA VAL A 341 19.27 -2.62 1.31
C VAL A 341 19.07 -1.41 0.39
N ASN A 342 18.55 -0.31 0.92
CA ASN A 342 18.29 0.90 0.15
C ASN A 342 19.57 1.74 -0.03
N ASP A 343 20.47 1.30 -0.91
CA ASP A 343 21.57 2.13 -1.43
C ASP A 343 21.05 2.91 -2.65
N ARG A 344 20.49 4.11 -2.47
CA ARG A 344 19.93 4.90 -3.58
C ARG A 344 20.88 5.98 -4.11
N LYS A 345 20.82 6.17 -5.45
CA LYS A 345 21.13 7.39 -6.21
C LYS A 345 19.81 7.87 -6.86
N GLU A 346 19.48 9.18 -6.79
CA GLU A 346 18.36 9.90 -7.45
C GLU A 346 16.90 9.33 -7.32
N SER A 347 15.90 9.99 -7.93
CA SER A 347 14.44 9.73 -7.80
C SER A 347 13.95 8.59 -8.72
N SER A 348 13.49 7.48 -8.13
CA SER A 348 12.97 6.35 -8.93
C SER A 348 11.62 6.63 -9.57
N PHE A 349 10.86 7.60 -9.05
CA PHE A 349 9.64 8.08 -9.70
C PHE A 349 9.97 8.70 -11.07
N ALA A 350 10.98 9.56 -11.12
CA ALA A 350 11.42 10.18 -12.37
C ALA A 350 11.94 9.14 -13.37
N ASP A 351 12.65 8.11 -12.89
CA ASP A 351 13.13 7.01 -13.73
C ASP A 351 12.00 6.12 -14.26
N LEU A 352 11.02 5.77 -13.41
CA LEU A 352 9.82 5.02 -13.79
C LEU A 352 9.03 5.75 -14.88
N MET A 353 8.91 7.07 -14.76
CA MET A 353 8.24 7.90 -15.76
C MET A 353 9.11 8.17 -17.01
N GLY A 354 10.43 8.31 -16.84
CA GLY A 354 11.40 8.40 -17.92
C GLY A 354 11.52 7.10 -18.72
N ALA A 355 11.24 5.97 -18.10
CA ALA A 355 11.17 4.66 -18.74
C ALA A 355 9.92 4.49 -19.59
N LEU A 356 8.77 4.95 -19.10
CA LEU A 356 7.54 5.04 -19.88
C LEU A 356 7.71 5.86 -21.15
N LYS A 357 8.58 6.89 -21.13
CA LYS A 357 8.95 7.68 -22.31
C LYS A 357 9.78 6.89 -23.34
N ARG A 358 10.74 6.07 -22.88
CA ARG A 358 11.74 5.42 -23.76
C ARG A 358 11.18 4.24 -24.57
N SER A 359 10.15 3.52 -24.10
CA SER A 359 9.44 2.48 -24.88
C SER A 359 8.81 3.06 -26.14
N MET A 360 8.18 4.21 -25.99
CA MET A 360 7.22 4.72 -26.96
C MET A 360 7.89 5.29 -28.21
N THR A 361 9.11 5.83 -28.07
CA THR A 361 9.93 6.31 -29.19
C THR A 361 10.59 5.21 -30.02
N GLN A 362 10.76 3.99 -29.48
CA GLN A 362 11.33 2.85 -30.23
C GLN A 362 10.25 2.05 -30.95
N SER A 363 9.04 1.97 -30.39
CA SER A 363 7.86 1.39 -31.05
C SER A 363 7.48 2.11 -32.36
N THR A 364 7.61 3.44 -32.44
CA THR A 364 7.29 4.21 -33.66
C THR A 364 8.31 4.01 -34.79
N LYS A 365 9.56 3.62 -34.48
CA LYS A 365 10.59 3.36 -35.51
C LYS A 365 10.51 1.96 -36.11
N ALA A 366 9.89 1.00 -35.42
CA ALA A 366 9.74 -0.38 -35.91
C ALA A 366 8.54 -0.58 -36.86
N VAL A 367 7.62 0.38 -36.94
CA VAL A 367 6.43 0.35 -37.84
C VAL A 367 6.63 1.23 -39.08
N ALA A 368 7.76 1.94 -39.18
CA ALA A 368 8.09 2.85 -40.28
C ALA A 368 9.21 2.33 -41.20
N ILE A 369 9.41 1.01 -41.28
CA ILE A 369 10.32 0.34 -42.23
C ILE A 369 9.54 -0.71 -43.01
#